data_AF-A0A1C6FHJ7-F1
#
_entry.id   AF-A0A1C6FHJ7-F1
#
_cell.length_a   1.000
_cell.length_b   1.000
_cell.length_c   1.000
_cell.angle_alpha   90.00
_cell.angle_beta   90.00
_cell.angle_gamma   90.00
#
_symmetry.space_group_name_H-M   'P 1'
#
loop_
_entity.id
_entity.type
_entity.pdbx_description
1 polymer ?
#
loop_
_entity_poly.entity_id
_entity_poly.type
_entity_poly.pdbx_seq_one_letter_code
_entity_poly.pdbx_strand_id
1 'polypeptide(L)'
;MMRTMEIGGRKYPIIGHIRTKAFGKLPIVDVPAISDYQWRVQSLQERLLHREVYEQFEDVDTVIARLRKWLFEHTENKEEIA
;
A
#
# COMPACT_ATOMS: atom_id res chain seq x y z
N MET A 1 -22.96 16.86 -4.10
CA MET A 1 -22.11 15.86 -4.77
C MET A 1 -20.77 15.81 -4.07
N MET A 2 -20.33 14.61 -3.66
CA MET A 2 -19.01 14.42 -3.06
C MET A 2 -17.95 14.60 -4.16
N ARG A 3 -17.03 15.54 -3.97
CA ARG A 3 -15.95 15.77 -4.95
C ARG A 3 -14.86 14.74 -4.73
N THR A 4 -14.29 14.24 -5.83
CA THR A 4 -13.21 13.24 -5.79
C THR A 4 -12.00 13.74 -6.58
N MET A 5 -10.83 13.17 -6.26
CA MET A 5 -9.58 13.38 -6.98
C MET A 5 -9.06 12.04 -7.49
N GLU A 6 -8.58 12.02 -8.73
CA GLU A 6 -7.97 10.83 -9.32
C GLU A 6 -6.47 10.78 -8.99
N ILE A 7 -6.02 9.66 -8.41
CA ILE A 7 -4.63 9.40 -8.04
C ILE A 7 -4.34 7.95 -8.43
N GLY A 8 -3.34 7.72 -9.29
CA GLY A 8 -2.96 6.37 -9.73
C GLY A 8 -4.11 5.56 -10.34
N GLY A 9 -5.02 6.21 -11.08
CA GLY A 9 -6.20 5.58 -11.68
C GLY A 9 -7.35 5.24 -10.71
N ARG A 10 -7.23 5.61 -9.43
CA ARG A 10 -8.30 5.45 -8.42
C ARG A 10 -8.86 6.81 -8.00
N LYS A 11 -10.16 6.87 -7.73
CA LYS A 11 -10.85 8.09 -7.29
C LYS A 11 -11.00 8.09 -5.77
N TYR A 12 -10.48 9.14 -5.12
CA TYR A 12 -10.52 9.31 -3.68
C TYR A 12 -11.40 10.50 -3.28
N PRO A 13 -12.17 10.42 -2.18
CA PRO A 13 -12.94 11.55 -1.66
C PRO A 13 -12.04 12.72 -1.28
N ILE A 14 -12.42 13.93 -1.68
CA ILE A 14 -11.81 15.15 -1.14
C ILE A 14 -12.54 15.51 0.16
N ILE A 15 -11.83 15.38 1.28
CA ILE A 15 -12.37 15.64 2.63
C ILE A 15 -12.07 17.04 3.15
N GLY A 16 -11.18 17.77 2.47
CA GLY A 16 -10.81 19.12 2.88
C GLY A 16 -9.91 19.79 1.86
N HIS A 17 -9.41 20.98 2.21
CA HIS A 17 -8.38 21.66 1.44
C HIS A 17 -7.41 22.36 2.38
N ILE A 18 -6.13 22.39 2.01
CA ILE A 18 -5.08 23.15 2.68
C ILE A 18 -4.58 24.25 1.75
N ARG A 19 -4.12 25.37 2.30
CA ARG A 19 -3.43 26.41 1.53
C ARG A 19 -1.94 26.37 1.81
N THR A 20 -1.13 26.32 0.77
CA THR A 20 0.33 26.42 0.84
C THR A 20 0.81 27.65 0.07
N LYS A 21 1.95 28.23 0.48
CA LYS A 21 2.52 29.39 -0.23
C LYS A 21 2.95 29.06 -1.66
N ALA A 22 3.47 27.85 -1.89
CA ALA A 22 4.00 27.43 -3.19
C ALA A 22 2.90 27.04 -4.19
N PHE A 23 1.82 26.40 -3.73
CA PHE A 23 0.85 25.78 -4.62
C PHE A 23 -0.58 26.29 -4.44
N GLY A 24 -0.81 27.27 -3.56
CA GLY A 24 -2.13 27.78 -3.28
C GLY A 24 -3.02 26.73 -2.61
N LYS A 25 -4.27 26.58 -3.07
CA LYS A 25 -5.27 25.68 -2.47
C LYS A 25 -5.12 24.26 -3.02
N LEU A 26 -4.75 23.32 -2.16
CA LEU A 26 -4.60 21.89 -2.46
C LEU A 26 -5.71 21.07 -1.79
N PRO A 27 -6.24 20.01 -2.43
CA PRO A 27 -7.19 19.10 -1.82
C PRO A 27 -6.53 18.19 -0.77
N ILE A 28 -7.27 17.91 0.30
CA ILE A 28 -6.97 16.81 1.24
C ILE A 28 -7.85 15.64 0.83
N VAL A 29 -7.22 14.51 0.54
CA VAL A 29 -7.89 13.29 0.06
C VAL A 29 -7.90 12.21 1.14
N ASP A 30 -9.00 11.48 1.22
CA ASP A 30 -9.11 10.31 2.09
C ASP A 30 -8.64 9.08 1.32
N VAL A 31 -7.39 8.68 1.56
CA VAL A 31 -6.79 7.49 0.96
C VAL A 31 -6.78 6.39 2.02
N PRO A 32 -7.56 5.31 1.84
CA PRO A 32 -7.52 4.18 2.75
C PRO A 32 -6.10 3.64 2.81
N ALA A 33 -5.50 3.71 4.00
CA ALA A 33 -4.24 3.06 4.27
C ALA A 33 -4.47 1.56 4.38
N ILE A 34 -3.61 0.79 3.73
CA ILE A 34 -3.51 -0.64 3.93
C ILE A 34 -2.56 -0.90 5.10
N SER A 35 -2.83 -1.91 5.92
CA SER A 35 -1.94 -2.22 7.04
C SER A 35 -0.60 -2.76 6.55
N ASP A 36 0.46 -2.61 7.34
CA ASP A 36 1.76 -3.21 7.04
C ASP A 36 1.63 -4.72 6.81
N TYR A 37 0.77 -5.38 7.57
CA TYR A 37 0.49 -6.81 7.38
C TYR A 37 -0.10 -7.10 6.00
N GLN A 38 -1.16 -6.40 5.63
CA GLN A 38 -1.81 -6.55 4.33
C GLN A 38 -0.86 -6.18 3.17
N TRP A 39 -0.03 -5.15 3.34
CA TRP A 39 1.02 -4.79 2.39
C TRP A 39 2.03 -5.92 2.20
N ARG A 40 2.46 -6.57 3.29
CA ARG A 40 3.41 -7.69 3.26
C ARG A 40 2.80 -8.93 2.62
N VAL A 41 1.51 -9.19 2.82
CA VAL A 41 0.77 -10.24 2.11
C VAL A 41 0.80 -9.98 0.60
N GLN A 42 0.42 -8.78 0.16
CA GLN A 42 0.45 -8.42 -1.27
C GLN A 42 1.87 -8.52 -1.83
N SER A 43 2.87 -8.02 -1.10
CA SER A 43 4.28 -8.11 -1.50
C SER A 43 4.74 -9.55 -1.72
N LEU A 44 4.29 -10.49 -0.89
CA LEU A 44 4.57 -11.92 -1.04
C LEU A 44 3.85 -12.51 -2.25
N GLN A 45 2.57 -12.17 -2.44
CA GLN A 45 1.77 -12.65 -3.58
C GLN A 45 2.37 -12.21 -4.91
N GLU A 46 2.76 -10.94 -5.04
CA GLU A 46 3.39 -10.41 -6.26
C GLU A 46 4.66 -11.18 -6.64
N ARG A 47 5.53 -11.51 -5.68
CA ARG A 47 6.77 -12.27 -5.94
C ARG A 47 6.51 -13.72 -6.30
N LEU A 48 5.41 -14.30 -5.81
CA LEU A 48 5.01 -15.66 -6.15
C LEU A 48 4.38 -15.73 -7.55
N LEU A 49 3.65 -14.70 -7.97
CA LEU A 49 2.92 -14.65 -9.24
C LEU A 49 3.72 -14.07 -10.40
N HIS A 50 4.60 -13.11 -10.11
CA HIS A 50 5.36 -12.32 -11.09
C HIS A 50 6.85 -12.37 -10.81
N ARG A 51 7.34 -13.57 -10.49
CA ARG A 51 8.72 -13.82 -10.08
C ARG A 51 9.75 -13.22 -11.05
N GLU A 52 9.50 -13.35 -12.34
CA GLU A 52 10.34 -12.86 -13.45
C GLU A 52 10.57 -11.33 -13.43
N VAL A 53 9.65 -10.57 -12.84
CA VAL A 53 9.78 -9.13 -12.67
C VAL A 53 10.77 -8.82 -11.56
N TYR A 54 10.71 -9.57 -10.46
CA TYR A 54 11.50 -9.29 -9.26
C TYR A 54 12.90 -9.88 -9.29
N GLU A 55 13.13 -10.98 -10.00
CA GLU A 55 14.46 -11.58 -10.17
C GLU A 55 15.49 -10.63 -10.80
N GLN A 56 15.02 -9.57 -11.47
CA GLN A 56 15.87 -8.51 -12.04
C GLN A 56 16.47 -7.57 -10.97
N PHE A 57 15.91 -7.54 -9.76
CA PHE A 57 16.22 -6.53 -8.74
C PHE A 57 16.60 -7.13 -7.38
N GLU A 58 16.20 -8.37 -7.08
CA GLU A 58 16.41 -9.00 -5.78
C GLU A 58 16.59 -10.52 -5.88
N ASP A 59 17.18 -11.10 -4.83
CA ASP A 59 17.09 -12.55 -4.58
C ASP A 59 15.68 -12.88 -4.08
N VAL A 60 14.83 -13.29 -5.01
CA VAL A 60 13.40 -13.52 -4.78
C VAL A 60 13.16 -14.61 -3.73
N ASP A 61 13.97 -15.67 -3.70
CA ASP A 61 13.78 -16.75 -2.72
C ASP A 61 14.09 -16.28 -1.30
N THR A 62 15.19 -15.54 -1.14
CA THR A 62 15.52 -14.92 0.15
C THR A 62 14.44 -13.95 0.60
N VAL A 63 13.88 -13.14 -0.30
CA VAL A 63 12.83 -12.18 0.04
C VAL A 63 11.51 -12.90 0.38
N ILE A 64 11.11 -13.92 -0.37
CA ILE A 64 9.94 -14.76 -0.06
C ILE A 64 10.09 -15.40 1.32
N ALA A 65 11.26 -15.96 1.64
CA ALA A 65 11.51 -16.57 2.94
C ALA A 65 11.36 -15.55 4.08
N ARG A 66 11.92 -14.34 3.92
CA ARG A 66 11.79 -13.26 4.90
C ARG A 66 10.34 -12.79 5.07
N LEU A 67 9.60 -12.64 3.96
CA LEU A 67 8.19 -12.24 4.01
C LEU A 67 7.32 -13.29 4.71
N ARG A 68 7.51 -14.57 4.39
CA ARG A 68 6.81 -15.67 5.08
C ARG A 68 7.10 -15.70 6.58
N LYS A 69 8.38 -15.54 6.96
CA LYS A 69 8.77 -15.47 8.37
C LYS A 69 8.09 -14.30 9.08
N TRP A 70 8.17 -13.09 8.50
CA TRP A 70 7.56 -11.91 9.10
C TRP A 70 6.04 -12.08 9.25
N LEU A 71 5.35 -12.58 8.21
CA LEU A 71 3.91 -12.81 8.25
C LEU A 71 3.51 -13.83 9.31
N PHE A 72 4.32 -14.88 9.50
CA PHE A 72 4.12 -15.86 10.56
C PHE A 72 4.26 -15.23 11.95
N GLU A 73 5.33 -14.45 12.17
CA GLU A 73 5.62 -13.76 13.44
C GLU A 73 4.57 -12.69 13.80
N HIS A 74 3.85 -12.15 12.81
CA HIS A 74 2.90 -11.05 13.00
C HIS A 74 1.45 -11.48 12.70
N THR A 75 1.14 -12.78 12.77
CA THR A 75 -0.19 -13.32 12.47
C THR A 75 -1.28 -12.76 13.40
N GLU A 76 -0.93 -12.39 14.64
CA GLU A 76 -1.85 -11.79 15.62
C GLU A 76 -2.27 -10.35 15.24
N ASN A 77 -1.45 -9.63 14.46
CA ASN A 77 -1.78 -8.29 13.96
C ASN A 77 -2.79 -8.31 12.79
N LYS A 78 -3.33 -9.49 12.45
CA LYS A 78 -4.35 -9.66 11.42
C LYS A 78 -5.72 -9.12 11.86
N GLU A 79 -5.97 -9.04 13.16
CA GLU A 79 -7.30 -8.75 13.74
C GLU A 79 -7.50 -7.30 14.22
N GLU A 80 -6.45 -6.47 14.31
CA GLU A 80 -6.60 -5.08 14.79
C GLU A 80 -7.33 -4.14 13.81
N ILE A 81 -7.70 -4.61 12.61
CA ILE A 81 -8.19 -3.76 11.51
C ILE A 81 -9.32 -4.44 10.70
N ALA A 82 -10.12 -5.31 11.35
CA ALA A 82 -11.37 -5.80 10.80
C ALA A 82 -12.56 -4.98 11.31
#